data_AF-A0A699XIF0-F1
#
_entry.id   AF-A0A699XIF0-F1
#
_cell.length_a   1.000
_cell.length_b   1.000
_cell.length_c   1.000
_cell.angle_alpha   90.00
_cell.angle_beta   90.00
_cell.angle_gamma   90.00
#
_symmetry.space_group_name_H-M   'P 1'
#
loop_
_entity.id
_entity.type
_entity.pdbx_description
1 polymer ?
#
loop_
_entity_poly.entity_id
_entity_poly.type
_entity_poly.pdbx_seq_one_letter_code
_entity_poly.pdbx_strand_id
1 'polypeptide(L)' 'MEEREKVYEIYEEVCGARLTTNMGRVGGMERDFSPVALQKLRKWLKEFPAVMREFEALFNRNRIFVDRVVDVGGISAE' A
#
# COMPACT_ATOMS: atom_id res chain seq x y z
N MET A 1 4.91 -9.30 -1.01
CA MET A 1 6.20 -8.84 -0.43
C MET A 1 6.85 -7.82 -1.35
N GLU A 2 7.01 -8.12 -2.65
CA GLU A 2 7.64 -7.22 -3.62
C GLU A 2 7.04 -5.81 -3.69
N GLU A 3 5.71 -5.68 -3.83
CA GLU A 3 5.07 -4.35 -3.90
C GLU A 3 5.24 -3.52 -2.62
N ARG A 4 5.32 -4.20 -1.46
CA ARG A 4 5.56 -3.55 -0.17
C ARG A 4 7.00 -3.01 -0.09
N GLU A 5 7.97 -3.72 -0.65
CA GLU A 5 9.37 -3.26 -0.72
C GLU A 5 9.50 -2.01 -1.60
N LYS A 6 8.83 -1.98 -2.76
CA LYS A 6 8.79 -0.79 -3.64
C LYS A 6 8.27 0.45 -2.90
N VAL A 7 7.24 0.28 -2.08
CA VAL A 7 6.70 1.36 -1.23
C VAL A 7 7.70 1.75 -0.14
N TYR A 8 8.43 0.81 0.45
CA TYR A 8 9.46 1.12 1.43
C TYR A 8 10.65 1.90 0.87
N GLU A 9 11.05 1.65 -0.37
CA GLU A 9 12.05 2.48 -1.03
C GLU A 9 11.59 3.94 -1.21
N ILE A 10 10.30 4.16 -1.45
CA ILE A 10 9.73 5.52 -1.52
C ILE A 10 9.79 6.17 -0.13
N TYR A 11 9.46 5.44 0.93
CA TYR A 11 9.55 5.96 2.29
C TYR A 11 10.98 6.25 2.73
N GLU A 12 11.93 5.41 2.37
CA GLU A 12 13.36 5.64 2.62
C GLU A 12 13.85 6.91 1.94
N GLU A 13 13.44 7.15 0.69
CA GLU A 13 13.75 8.39 -0.01
C GLU A 13 13.10 9.61 0.67
N VAL A 14 11.86 9.49 1.13
CA VAL A 14 11.11 10.60 1.74
C VAL A 14 11.58 10.95 3.14
N CYS A 15 11.95 9.98 3.98
CA CYS A 15 12.24 10.23 5.40
C CYS A 15 13.50 9.55 5.95
N GLY A 16 14.24 8.79 5.13
CA GLY A 16 15.43 8.04 5.55
C GLY A 16 15.13 6.78 6.37
N ALA A 17 13.84 6.45 6.54
CA ALA A 17 13.38 5.30 7.30
C ALA A 17 12.30 4.54 6.52
N ARG A 18 12.25 3.22 6.73
CA ARG A 18 11.33 2.33 6.00
C ARG A 18 10.02 2.07 6.75
N LEU A 19 10.06 2.04 8.08
CA LEU A 19 8.92 1.68 8.94
C LEU A 19 8.52 2.81 9.87
N THR A 20 9.46 3.35 10.64
CA THR A 20 9.23 4.45 11.59
C THR A 20 9.38 5.78 10.88
N THR A 21 8.31 6.22 10.23
CA THR A 21 8.30 7.43 9.41
C THR A 21 8.18 8.67 10.28
N ASN A 22 9.08 9.64 10.07
CA ASN A 22 9.11 10.91 10.80
C ASN A 22 8.80 12.10 9.86
N MET A 23 8.18 11.85 8.71
CA MET A 23 7.90 12.88 7.70
C MET A 23 6.80 13.87 8.11
N GLY A 24 5.82 13.43 8.89
CA GLY A 24 4.75 14.29 9.40
C GLY A 24 5.19 15.11 10.61
N ARG A 25 4.88 16.39 10.60
CA ARG A 25 5.12 17.34 11.70
C ARG A 25 3.87 18.18 11.95
N VAL A 26 3.75 18.72 13.17
CA VAL A 26 2.71 19.72 13.45
C VAL A 26 2.93 20.91 12.52
N GLY A 27 1.95 21.21 11.67
CA GLY A 27 2.06 22.24 10.64
C GLY A 27 2.41 21.74 9.23
N GLY A 28 2.61 20.43 9.02
CA GLY A 28 2.76 19.85 7.68
C GLY A 28 3.82 18.75 7.60
N MET A 29 4.78 18.93 6.70
CA MET A 29 5.85 17.97 6.43
C MET A 29 7.19 18.47 6.95
N GLU A 30 8.07 17.55 7.35
CA GLU A 30 9.44 17.87 7.76
C GLU A 30 10.28 18.42 6.59
N ARG A 31 10.06 17.91 5.38
CA ARG A 31 10.73 18.32 4.15
C ARG A 31 9.87 18.04 2.91
N ASP A 32 10.21 18.73 1.82
CA ASP A 32 9.63 18.46 0.50
C ASP A 32 10.11 17.12 -0.07
N PHE A 33 9.33 16.57 -0.99
CA PHE A 33 9.66 15.31 -1.65
C PHE A 33 10.77 15.52 -2.67
N SER A 34 11.75 14.61 -2.67
CA SER A 34 12.77 14.61 -3.70
C SER A 34 12.14 14.30 -5.08
N PRO A 35 12.71 14.82 -6.18
CA PRO A 35 12.26 14.45 -7.53
C PRO A 35 12.29 12.93 -7.77
N VAL A 36 13.24 12.24 -7.14
CA VAL A 36 13.38 10.78 -7.20
C VAL A 36 12.21 10.08 -6.51
N ALA A 37 11.81 10.54 -5.31
CA ALA A 37 10.64 9.99 -4.61
C ALA A 37 9.37 10.11 -5.46
N LEU A 38 9.15 11.28 -6.08
CA LEU A 38 8.02 11.52 -6.96
C LEU A 38 8.04 10.66 -8.22
N GLN A 39 9.22 10.45 -8.81
CA GLN A 39 9.38 9.56 -9.97
C GLN A 39 9.03 8.11 -9.61
N LYS A 40 9.58 7.60 -8.50
CA LYS A 40 9.29 6.24 -7.99
C LYS A 40 7.80 6.08 -7.69
N LEU A 41 7.18 7.05 -7.03
CA LEU A 41 5.74 7.06 -6.74
C LEU A 41 4.90 6.99 -8.01
N ARG A 42 5.18 7.85 -9.00
CA ARG A 42 4.44 7.87 -10.26
C ARG A 42 4.57 6.56 -11.03
N LYS A 43 5.77 5.95 -11.02
CA LYS A 43 5.99 4.64 -11.61
C LYS A 43 5.14 3.58 -10.91
N TRP A 44 5.19 3.52 -9.59
CA TRP A 44 4.45 2.55 -8.80
C TRP A 44 2.93 2.67 -9.00
N LEU A 45 2.40 3.88 -9.02
CA LEU A 45 0.97 4.13 -9.28
C LEU A 45 0.50 3.61 -10.66
N LYS A 46 1.40 3.55 -11.65
CA LYS A 46 1.10 3.02 -12.97
C LYS A 46 1.14 1.49 -13.02
N GLU A 47 2.05 0.87 -12.27
CA GLU A 47 2.34 -0.57 -12.34
C GLU A 47 1.46 -1.38 -11.37
N PHE A 48 1.20 -0.86 -10.17
CA PHE A 48 0.47 -1.56 -9.11
C PHE A 48 -0.95 -2.02 -9.47
N PRO A 49 -1.78 -1.27 -10.23
CA PRO A 49 -3.14 -1.70 -10.55
C PRO A 49 -3.22 -3.02 -11.30
N ALA A 50 -2.20 -3.39 -12.09
CA ALA A 50 -2.16 -4.68 -12.75
C ALA A 50 -1.96 -5.82 -11.73
N VAL A 51 -0.98 -5.65 -10.83
CA VAL A 51 -0.71 -6.59 -9.74
C VAL A 51 -1.93 -6.76 -8.85
N MET A 52 -2.60 -5.66 -8.49
CA MET A 52 -3.82 -5.72 -7.67
C MET A 52 -4.93 -6.55 -8.33
N ARG A 53 -5.15 -6.39 -9.64
CA ARG A 53 -6.13 -7.19 -10.38
C ARG A 53 -5.81 -8.68 -10.39
N GLU A 54 -4.53 -9.04 -10.46
CA GLU A 54 -4.11 -10.44 -10.35
C GLU A 54 -4.45 -11.02 -8.97
N PHE A 55 -4.18 -10.27 -7.90
CA PHE A 55 -4.59 -10.66 -6.53
C PHE A 55 -6.12 -10.80 -6.43
N GLU A 56 -6.88 -9.82 -6.91
CA GLU A 56 -8.34 -9.86 -6.91
C GLU A 56 -8.90 -11.07 -7.67
N ALA A 57 -8.32 -11.41 -8.82
CA ALA A 57 -8.73 -12.57 -9.60
C ALA A 57 -8.54 -13.89 -8.83
N LEU A 58 -7.51 -13.97 -7.99
CA LEU A 58 -7.22 -15.17 -7.18
C LEU A 58 -8.15 -15.34 -5.97
N PHE A 59 -8.70 -14.25 -5.43
CA PHE A 59 -9.48 -14.29 -4.18
C PHE A 59 -10.97 -14.03 -4.38
N ASN A 60 -11.37 -13.02 -5.15
CA ASN A 60 -12.75 -12.53 -5.17
C ASN A 60 -13.78 -13.54 -5.69
N ARG A 61 -13.36 -14.46 -6.58
CA ARG A 61 -14.22 -15.53 -7.13
C ARG A 61 -13.79 -16.93 -6.71
N ASN A 62 -12.83 -17.03 -5.79
CA ASN A 62 -12.34 -18.30 -5.32
C ASN A 62 -13.29 -18.86 -4.28
N ARG A 63 -13.98 -19.94 -4.63
CA ARG A 63 -14.95 -20.61 -3.76
C ARG A 63 -14.35 -20.99 -2.41
N ILE A 64 -13.13 -21.52 -2.37
CA ILE A 64 -12.48 -21.92 -1.12
C ILE A 64 -12.28 -20.69 -0.22
N PHE A 65 -11.90 -19.55 -0.80
CA PHE A 65 -11.73 -18.32 -0.04
C PHE A 65 -13.07 -17.78 0.48
N VAL A 66 -14.08 -17.69 -0.39
CA VAL A 66 -15.43 -17.21 -0.04
C VAL A 66 -16.07 -18.08 1.05
N ASP A 67 -16.03 -19.40 0.90
CA ASP A 67 -16.60 -20.35 1.88
C ASP A 67 -15.92 -20.27 3.26
N ARG A 68 -14.72 -19.67 3.34
CA ARG A 68 -13.94 -19.51 4.59
C ARG A 68 -14.13 -18.16 5.27
N VAL A 69 -14.66 -17.16 4.56
CA VAL A 69 -14.79 -15.78 5.08
C VAL A 69 -16.23 -15.29 5.16
N VAL A 70 -17.16 -15.85 4.39
CA VAL A 70 -18.59 -15.50 4.46
C VAL A 70 -19.19 -16.00 5.78
N ASP A 71 -20.08 -15.20 6.38
CA ASP A 71 -20.77 -15.45 7.65
C ASP A 71 -19.87 -15.64 8.88
N VAL A 72 -18.60 -15.19 8.81
CA VAL A 72 -17.65 -15.20 9.93
C VAL A 72 -17.50 -13.79 10.49
N GLY A 73 -17.77 -13.62 11.80
CA GLY A 73 -17.49 -12.36 12.51
C GLY A 73 -18.37 -11.18 12.13
N GLY A 74 -19.65 -11.41 11.83
CA GLY A 74 -20.61 -10.36 11.50
C GLY A 74 -20.71 -9.31 12.61
N ILE A 75 -20.61 -8.03 12.23
CA ILE A 75 -20.72 -6.87 13.12
C ILE A 75 -22.04 -6.16 12.78
N SER A 76 -22.88 -5.90 13.78
CA SER A 76 -24.12 -5.15 13.62
C SER A 76 -23.84 -3.66 13.35
N ALA A 77 -24.81 -2.96 12.75
CA ALA A 77 -24.71 -1.53 12.50
C ALA A 77 -25.08 -0.64 13.71
N GLU A 78 -25.65 -1.25 14.76
CA GLU A 78 -25.82 -0.63 16.10
C GLU A 78 -24.46 -0.50 16.79
#